data_AF-A0AAW2YQR8-F1
#
_entry.id   AF-A0AAW2YQR8-F1
#
_cell.length_a   1.000
_cell.length_b   1.000
_cell.length_c   1.000
_cell.angle_alpha   90.00
_cell.angle_beta   90.00
_cell.angle_gamma   90.00
#
_symmetry.space_group_name_H-M   'P 1'
#
loop_
_entity.id
_entity.type
_entity.pdbx_description
1 polymer ?
#
loop_
_entity_poly.entity_id
_entity_poly.type
_entity_poly.pdbx_seq_one_letter_code
_entity_poly.pdbx_strand_id
1 'polypeptide(L)'
;MWYCNNTLFNSSSVCSGVGSCRFPDICICPSNYKSDKGVCHPICFGADDSKEKVCSGNGKCIAPNQCVCNEGWVGESCRQWSCYGIYANDSSVCNNRGRCVQHNVCECFNYSLGNNCYFPGWAVITAPLLTASLFLFVFICIPITCTACKHYKKVRKQNKAEADMKYLLLNEKLRIAESNLEIVDSGWLIKMDDLKFVDRISEGNFGIVFKGEYRCSPVAIKKIKDDTRFSSVEFEHEISVLKSLHHPNVVLFLGVCVHDDYKFIVTEYMDGQSLEHVVISNKRSSKRLHQILSLDKKINILSDVTRGMIYLHSLDPPLCHRDLKPSNILLDKNMYTAKVADFGSSRRANLNNNNMTGYVGTLTYMSPEVIMSEQYDTSCDVYSFGIVMYELFFETKAYSTFEMEQNEFMNMFHIGIGVTKGNRPVIPNHNYSERELKYLTLMKQCWGGDVNSRPCFSNIIQEITMI
;
A
#
# COMPACT_ATOMS: atom_id res chain seq x y z
N MET A 1 37.57 106.32 31.01
CA MET A 1 37.18 104.89 30.93
C MET A 1 36.20 104.77 29.78
N TRP A 2 36.36 103.78 28.90
CA TRP A 2 35.40 103.49 27.84
C TRP A 2 34.80 102.10 28.03
N TYR A 3 33.70 101.87 27.34
CA TYR A 3 32.93 100.63 27.38
C TYR A 3 32.82 100.07 25.96
N CYS A 4 32.72 98.75 25.86
CA CYS A 4 32.27 98.08 24.64
C CYS A 4 31.02 97.28 24.98
N ASN A 5 29.91 97.57 24.30
CA ASN A 5 28.61 96.97 24.56
C ASN A 5 28.24 96.99 26.05
N ASN A 6 28.29 98.17 26.66
CA ASN A 6 28.03 98.41 28.09
C ASN A 6 28.94 97.65 29.08
N THR A 7 30.01 97.00 28.60
CA THR A 7 30.99 96.28 29.43
C THR A 7 32.28 97.09 29.53
N LEU A 8 32.82 97.24 30.75
CA LEU A 8 34.03 98.04 31.00
C LEU A 8 35.23 97.45 30.26
N PHE A 9 36.08 98.29 29.65
CA PHE A 9 37.15 97.85 28.73
C PHE A 9 38.14 96.80 29.27
N ASN A 10 38.23 96.63 30.60
CA ASN A 10 39.15 95.71 31.29
C ASN A 10 38.44 94.48 31.91
N SER A 11 37.13 94.31 31.70
CA SER A 11 36.40 93.12 32.15
C SER A 11 36.84 91.89 31.38
N SER A 12 36.91 90.72 32.02
CA SER A 12 37.19 89.44 31.34
C SER A 12 36.12 89.03 30.34
N SER A 13 34.91 89.58 30.45
CA SER A 13 33.79 89.33 29.53
C SER A 13 33.71 90.35 28.37
N VAL A 14 34.58 91.37 28.35
CA VAL A 14 34.55 92.39 27.31
C VAL A 14 34.81 91.75 25.94
N CYS A 15 34.16 92.24 24.88
CA CYS A 15 34.31 91.68 23.53
C CYS A 15 34.02 90.16 23.47
N SER A 16 32.92 89.75 24.10
CA SER A 16 32.49 88.35 24.24
C SER A 16 33.49 87.44 24.98
N GLY A 17 34.44 88.02 25.72
CA GLY A 17 35.54 87.28 26.37
C GLY A 17 36.60 86.75 25.41
N VAL A 18 36.61 87.19 24.14
CA VAL A 18 37.53 86.70 23.10
C VAL A 18 38.41 87.82 22.53
N GLY A 19 37.89 89.05 22.44
CA GLY A 19 38.59 90.21 21.89
C GLY A 19 39.11 91.20 22.93
N SER A 20 39.68 92.32 22.44
CA SER A 20 40.11 93.43 23.29
C SER A 20 39.38 94.73 22.93
N CYS A 21 38.82 95.43 23.91
CA CYS A 21 38.12 96.71 23.73
C CYS A 21 39.11 97.88 23.75
N ARG A 22 39.51 98.36 22.57
CA ARG A 22 40.54 99.42 22.45
C ARG A 22 39.96 100.82 22.31
N PHE A 23 38.73 100.94 21.80
CA PHE A 23 38.00 102.20 21.67
C PHE A 23 36.53 101.99 22.08
N PRO A 24 35.75 103.05 22.36
CA PRO A 24 34.33 102.92 22.67
C PRO A 24 33.58 102.12 21.60
N ASP A 25 32.93 101.03 22.01
CA ASP A 25 32.18 100.09 21.13
C ASP A 25 32.96 99.48 19.96
N ILE A 26 34.30 99.46 20.00
CA ILE A 26 35.15 98.82 18.99
C ILE A 26 36.01 97.73 19.64
N CYS A 27 35.74 96.49 19.25
CA CYS A 27 36.49 95.32 19.66
C CYS A 27 37.50 94.90 18.59
N ILE A 28 38.73 94.60 18.99
CA ILE A 28 39.68 93.89 18.14
C ILE A 28 39.51 92.40 18.39
N CYS A 29 38.97 91.69 17.41
CA CYS A 29 38.66 90.26 17.49
C CYS A 29 39.69 89.43 16.70
N PRO A 30 39.90 88.14 17.06
CA PRO A 30 40.70 87.21 16.25
C PRO A 30 40.15 87.00 14.84
N SER A 31 40.95 86.46 13.92
CA SER A 31 40.62 86.36 12.47
C SER A 31 39.36 85.56 12.14
N ASN A 32 38.91 84.68 13.03
CA ASN A 32 37.71 83.86 12.91
C ASN A 32 36.50 84.44 13.67
N TYR A 33 36.60 85.70 14.09
CA TYR A 33 35.52 86.48 14.69
C TYR A 33 35.41 87.82 13.97
N LYS A 34 34.20 88.36 13.91
CA LYS A 34 33.91 89.69 13.37
C LYS A 34 33.49 90.62 14.49
N SER A 35 34.07 91.82 14.52
CA SER A 35 33.62 92.85 15.45
C SER A 35 32.35 93.51 14.92
N ASP A 36 31.31 93.59 15.73
CA ASP A 36 30.14 94.44 15.50
C ASP A 36 29.65 95.01 16.84
N LYS A 37 29.36 96.31 16.90
CA LYS A 37 28.83 97.04 18.08
C LYS A 37 29.44 96.62 19.44
N GLY A 38 30.77 96.54 19.53
CA GLY A 38 31.46 96.18 20.77
C GLY A 38 31.38 94.70 21.18
N VAL A 39 31.05 93.80 20.24
CA VAL A 39 30.94 92.34 20.44
C VAL A 39 31.77 91.60 19.39
N CYS A 40 32.39 90.49 19.78
CA CYS A 40 33.05 89.58 18.84
C CYS A 40 32.12 88.41 18.49
N HIS A 41 31.74 88.35 17.22
CA HIS A 41 30.80 87.39 16.64
C HIS A 41 31.55 86.26 15.93
N PRO A 42 31.36 84.98 16.28
CA PRO A 42 32.07 83.87 15.62
C PRO A 42 31.70 83.76 14.14
N ILE A 43 32.67 83.39 13.31
CA ILE A 43 32.47 83.11 11.89
C ILE A 43 32.35 81.60 11.70
N CYS A 44 31.18 81.14 11.25
CA CYS A 44 30.94 79.75 10.84
C CYS A 44 30.85 79.66 9.32
N PHE A 45 31.74 78.88 8.70
CA PHE A 45 31.74 78.59 7.27
C PHE A 45 31.68 79.86 6.39
N GLY A 46 32.39 80.92 6.80
CA GLY A 46 32.48 82.19 6.08
C GLY A 46 31.34 83.19 6.35
N ALA A 47 30.37 82.86 7.22
CA ALA A 47 29.32 83.76 7.67
C ALA A 47 29.47 84.07 9.16
N ASP A 48 29.31 85.34 9.55
CA ASP A 48 29.20 85.71 10.97
C ASP A 48 27.84 85.24 11.53
N ASP A 49 27.79 84.99 12.84
CA ASP A 49 26.60 84.51 13.58
C ASP A 49 25.35 85.40 13.45
N SER A 50 25.52 86.66 13.05
CA SER A 50 24.44 87.64 12.86
C SER A 50 23.70 87.49 11.53
N LYS A 51 24.24 86.71 10.58
CA LYS A 51 23.61 86.47 9.27
C LYS A 51 22.56 85.37 9.33
N GLU A 52 21.40 85.62 8.74
CA GLU A 52 20.28 84.65 8.63
C GLU A 52 20.67 83.31 7.97
N LYS A 53 21.73 83.28 7.14
CA LYS A 53 22.21 82.07 6.44
C LYS A 53 23.37 81.37 7.14
N VAL A 54 23.79 81.83 8.32
CA VAL A 54 24.83 81.14 9.10
C VAL A 54 24.34 79.72 9.42
N CYS A 55 25.24 78.72 9.43
CA CYS A 55 24.87 77.32 9.60
C CYS A 55 23.79 76.86 8.61
N SER A 56 23.93 77.26 7.34
CA SER A 56 22.98 77.01 6.25
C SER A 56 21.56 77.55 6.49
N GLY A 57 21.37 78.44 7.47
CA GLY A 57 20.06 78.92 7.92
C GLY A 57 19.29 77.94 8.81
N ASN A 58 19.89 76.79 9.13
CA ASN A 58 19.25 75.70 9.87
C ASN A 58 19.95 75.39 11.21
N GLY A 59 20.68 76.36 11.76
CA GLY A 59 21.37 76.19 13.03
C GLY A 59 21.90 77.52 13.58
N LYS A 60 22.51 77.45 14.76
CA LYS A 60 23.15 78.59 15.41
C LYS A 60 24.66 78.38 15.46
N CYS A 61 25.42 79.42 15.08
CA CYS A 61 26.87 79.43 15.21
C CYS A 61 27.23 79.70 16.68
N ILE A 62 27.85 78.72 17.34
CA ILE A 62 28.22 78.84 18.76
C ILE A 62 29.71 79.14 18.96
N ALA A 63 30.52 78.80 17.98
CA ALA A 63 31.96 79.05 17.94
C ALA A 63 32.45 78.93 16.48
N PRO A 64 33.69 79.34 16.16
CA PRO A 64 34.22 79.28 14.80
C PRO A 64 34.07 77.90 14.16
N ASN A 65 33.35 77.84 13.03
CA ASN A 65 32.97 76.60 12.31
C ASN A 65 32.23 75.55 13.15
N GLN A 66 31.58 75.95 14.25
CA GLN A 66 30.78 75.06 15.08
C GLN A 66 29.31 75.52 15.09
N CYS A 67 28.46 74.70 14.49
CA CYS A 67 27.02 74.93 14.41
C CYS A 67 26.25 73.94 15.30
N VAL A 68 25.26 74.45 16.03
CA VAL A 68 24.22 73.62 16.64
C VAL A 68 23.00 73.65 15.72
N CYS A 69 22.66 72.50 15.13
CA CYS A 69 21.58 72.39 14.16
C CYS A 69 20.21 72.40 14.83
N ASN A 70 19.24 73.02 14.15
CA ASN A 70 17.83 72.95 14.51
C ASN A 70 17.32 71.51 14.35
N GLU A 71 16.22 71.18 15.02
CA GLU A 71 15.60 69.86 14.95
C GLU A 71 15.41 69.40 13.50
N GLY A 72 15.88 68.19 13.20
CA GLY A 72 15.83 67.58 11.89
C GLY A 72 16.99 67.89 10.94
N TRP A 73 17.89 68.80 11.30
CA TRP A 73 19.11 69.08 10.56
C TRP A 73 20.34 68.51 11.27
N VAL A 74 21.29 68.06 10.47
CA VAL A 74 22.50 67.35 10.90
C VAL A 74 23.69 67.76 10.02
N GLY A 75 24.89 67.41 10.49
CA GLY A 75 26.16 67.75 9.84
C GLY A 75 26.75 69.07 10.32
N GLU A 76 28.05 69.27 10.06
CA GLU A 76 28.84 70.37 10.65
C GLU A 76 28.33 71.77 10.30
N SER A 77 27.68 71.93 9.14
CA SER A 77 27.10 73.19 8.65
C SER A 77 25.57 73.19 8.62
N CYS A 78 24.91 72.18 9.21
CA CYS A 78 23.45 72.02 9.23
C CYS A 78 22.78 72.01 7.85
N ARG A 79 23.46 71.43 6.86
CA ARG A 79 22.96 71.30 5.48
C ARG A 79 22.22 69.98 5.22
N GLN A 80 22.41 68.96 6.05
CA GLN A 80 21.85 67.63 5.85
C GLN A 80 20.65 67.41 6.78
N TRP A 81 19.74 66.50 6.43
CA TRP A 81 18.64 66.07 7.30
C TRP A 81 18.65 64.54 7.45
N SER A 82 17.91 64.03 8.42
CA SER A 82 17.76 62.59 8.70
C SER A 82 16.30 62.15 8.70
N CYS A 83 16.05 60.89 8.36
CA CYS A 83 14.76 60.24 8.55
C CYS A 83 14.91 59.07 9.53
N TYR A 84 14.14 59.08 10.61
CA TYR A 84 14.12 58.02 11.62
C TYR A 84 15.52 57.70 12.17
N GLY A 85 16.33 58.73 12.39
CA GLY A 85 17.69 58.60 12.93
C GLY A 85 18.76 58.19 11.92
N ILE A 86 18.42 58.00 10.65
CA ILE A 86 19.35 57.65 9.56
C ILE A 86 19.53 58.85 8.63
N TYR A 87 20.76 59.16 8.22
CA TYR A 87 21.05 60.27 7.30
C TYR A 87 20.31 60.09 5.96
N ALA A 88 19.79 61.19 5.40
CA ALA A 88 19.01 61.15 4.16
C ALA A 88 19.77 60.59 2.94
N ASN A 89 21.11 60.60 2.97
CA ASN A 89 21.98 60.06 1.91
C ASN A 89 22.45 58.61 2.17
N ASP A 90 22.11 58.02 3.31
CA ASP A 90 22.46 56.64 3.61
C ASP A 90 21.56 55.70 2.81
N SER A 91 22.12 54.65 2.20
CA SER A 91 21.34 53.70 1.42
C SER A 91 20.25 52.98 2.23
N SER A 92 20.49 52.83 3.55
CA SER A 92 19.57 52.17 4.49
C SER A 92 18.39 53.04 4.92
N VAL A 93 18.41 54.34 4.60
CA VAL A 93 17.32 55.25 4.94
C VAL A 93 16.00 54.74 4.34
N CYS A 94 14.90 54.94 5.07
CA CYS A 94 13.58 54.45 4.63
C CYS A 94 13.58 52.94 4.30
N ASN A 95 14.30 52.15 5.10
CA ASN A 95 14.42 50.69 4.98
C ASN A 95 14.95 50.19 3.62
N ASN A 96 15.78 50.97 2.92
CA ASN A 96 16.21 50.71 1.54
C ASN A 96 15.05 50.62 0.53
N ARG A 97 13.84 51.07 0.90
CA ARG A 97 12.59 50.93 0.13
C ARG A 97 11.91 52.26 -0.15
N GLY A 98 12.62 53.36 0.05
CA GLY A 98 12.14 54.71 -0.23
C GLY A 98 13.27 55.72 -0.18
N ARG A 99 12.91 56.99 -0.39
CA ARG A 99 13.83 58.13 -0.27
C ARG A 99 13.40 59.06 0.86
N CYS A 100 14.36 59.57 1.61
CA CYS A 100 14.11 60.56 2.66
C CYS A 100 13.97 61.95 2.05
N VAL A 101 12.74 62.46 1.95
CA VAL A 101 12.44 63.73 1.27
C VAL A 101 12.43 64.94 2.21
N GLN A 102 12.17 64.71 3.49
CA GLN A 102 12.15 65.72 4.56
C GLN A 102 12.42 65.02 5.90
N HIS A 103 12.75 65.76 6.96
CA HIS A 103 12.98 65.17 8.28
C HIS A 103 11.84 64.23 8.71
N ASN A 104 12.17 62.96 8.96
CA ASN A 104 11.22 61.87 9.26
C ASN A 104 10.14 61.60 8.20
N VAL A 105 10.30 62.08 6.97
CA VAL A 105 9.37 61.83 5.85
C VAL A 105 10.05 60.99 4.78
N CYS A 106 9.55 59.77 4.62
CA CYS A 106 9.97 58.84 3.58
C CYS A 106 8.95 58.77 2.45
N GLU A 107 9.41 58.85 1.21
CA GLU A 107 8.62 58.53 0.02
C GLU A 107 8.96 57.12 -0.44
N CYS A 108 7.99 56.21 -0.33
CA CYS A 108 8.21 54.78 -0.53
C CYS A 108 8.13 54.36 -2.01
N PHE A 109 9.04 53.47 -2.43
CA PHE A 109 9.04 52.86 -3.75
C PHE A 109 8.20 51.57 -3.78
N ASN A 110 7.72 51.20 -4.97
CA ASN A 110 7.11 49.91 -5.27
C ASN A 110 5.99 49.48 -4.32
N TYR A 111 5.05 50.39 -4.01
CA TYR A 111 3.89 50.13 -3.15
C TYR A 111 4.24 49.66 -1.72
N SER A 112 5.44 49.97 -1.23
CA SER A 112 5.78 49.75 0.17
C SER A 112 4.95 50.68 1.07
N LEU A 113 4.52 50.18 2.22
CA LEU A 113 3.59 50.85 3.13
C LEU A 113 4.25 51.20 4.47
N GLY A 114 3.68 52.19 5.16
CA GLY A 114 4.14 52.70 6.45
C GLY A 114 5.08 53.88 6.35
N ASN A 115 5.16 54.67 7.43
CA ASN A 115 5.82 55.99 7.42
C ASN A 115 7.35 55.94 7.19
N ASN A 116 7.97 54.76 7.35
CA ASN A 116 9.39 54.51 7.09
C ASN A 116 9.62 53.43 5.99
N CYS A 117 8.58 53.05 5.22
CA CYS A 117 8.64 52.04 4.15
C CYS A 117 9.01 50.61 4.60
N TYR A 118 8.72 50.26 5.85
CA TYR A 118 9.06 48.94 6.40
C TYR A 118 8.25 47.79 5.75
N PHE A 119 6.96 48.00 5.46
CA PHE A 119 6.09 46.91 5.00
C PHE A 119 6.12 46.74 3.47
N PRO A 120 6.44 45.55 2.93
CA PRO A 120 6.37 45.30 1.51
C PRO A 120 4.92 45.09 1.05
N GLY A 121 4.52 45.69 -0.08
CA GLY A 121 3.11 45.73 -0.52
C GLY A 121 2.42 44.37 -0.70
N TRP A 122 3.16 43.31 -1.00
CA TRP A 122 2.60 41.95 -1.14
C TRP A 122 2.08 41.35 0.17
N ALA A 123 2.55 41.83 1.33
CA ALA A 123 2.15 41.29 2.64
C ALA A 123 0.66 41.51 2.95
N VAL A 124 0.03 42.50 2.31
CA VAL A 124 -1.41 42.80 2.49
C VAL A 124 -2.30 41.79 1.77
N ILE A 125 -1.80 41.13 0.73
CA ILE A 125 -2.57 40.17 -0.10
C ILE A 125 -2.44 38.74 0.44
N THR A 126 -1.27 38.37 0.98
CA THR A 126 -0.99 36.99 1.40
C THR A 126 -1.64 36.63 2.74
N ALA A 127 -1.77 37.56 3.68
CA ALA A 127 -2.37 37.29 4.99
C ALA A 127 -3.86 36.89 4.92
N PRO A 128 -4.74 37.59 4.16
CA PRO A 128 -6.14 37.18 4.03
C PRO A 128 -6.32 35.80 3.38
N LEU A 129 -5.52 35.48 2.36
CA LEU A 129 -5.61 34.20 1.65
C LEU A 129 -5.26 33.00 2.55
N LEU A 130 -4.24 33.15 3.39
CA LEU A 130 -3.85 32.10 4.35
C LEU A 130 -4.93 31.90 5.43
N THR A 131 -5.57 32.98 5.89
CA THR A 131 -6.66 32.87 6.88
C THR A 131 -7.91 32.21 6.31
N ALA A 132 -8.27 32.50 5.05
CA ALA A 132 -9.42 31.88 4.38
C ALA A 132 -9.20 30.38 4.13
N SER A 133 -7.97 29.99 3.74
CA SER A 133 -7.60 28.58 3.54
C SER A 133 -7.66 27.78 4.85
N LEU A 134 -7.15 28.36 5.95
CA LEU A 134 -7.23 27.73 7.27
C LEU A 134 -8.69 27.58 7.75
N PHE A 135 -9.53 28.59 7.49
CA PHE A 135 -10.95 28.54 7.84
C PHE A 135 -11.70 27.42 7.09
N LEU A 136 -11.49 27.29 5.77
CA LEU A 136 -12.08 26.22 4.96
C LEU A 136 -11.65 24.82 5.44
N PHE A 137 -10.37 24.65 5.77
CA PHE A 137 -9.85 23.36 6.24
C PHE A 137 -10.44 22.97 7.60
N VAL A 138 -10.47 23.91 8.55
CA VAL A 138 -10.92 23.65 9.93
C VAL A 138 -12.43 23.47 10.03
N PHE A 139 -13.21 24.32 9.35
CA PHE A 139 -14.66 24.36 9.53
C PHE A 139 -15.45 23.56 8.49
N ILE A 140 -14.83 23.13 7.39
CA ILE A 140 -15.52 22.34 6.35
C ILE A 140 -14.90 20.94 6.20
N CYS A 141 -13.59 20.85 5.94
CA CYS A 141 -12.96 19.57 5.63
C CYS A 141 -12.91 18.61 6.84
N ILE A 142 -12.54 19.10 8.03
CA ILE A 142 -12.48 18.28 9.25
C ILE A 142 -13.88 17.73 9.63
N PRO A 143 -14.97 18.52 9.64
CA PRO A 143 -16.30 18.00 9.94
C PRO A 143 -16.79 16.94 8.94
N ILE A 144 -16.59 17.16 7.63
CA ILE A 144 -17.01 16.22 6.57
C ILE A 144 -16.28 14.88 6.71
N THR A 145 -14.96 14.92 6.93
CA THR A 145 -14.17 13.69 7.14
C THR A 145 -14.56 12.97 8.43
N CYS A 146 -14.86 13.70 9.50
CA CYS A 146 -15.34 13.14 10.76
C CYS A 146 -16.73 12.48 10.62
N THR A 147 -17.68 13.10 9.91
CA THR A 147 -19.01 12.52 9.68
C THR A 147 -18.95 11.31 8.77
N ALA A 148 -18.15 11.35 7.70
CA ALA A 148 -17.88 10.19 6.84
C ALA A 148 -17.25 9.03 7.63
N CYS A 149 -16.28 9.30 8.50
CA CYS A 149 -15.64 8.29 9.34
C CYS A 149 -16.65 7.68 10.36
N LYS A 150 -17.52 8.50 10.96
CA LYS A 150 -18.60 8.02 11.85
C LYS A 150 -19.61 7.15 11.10
N HIS A 151 -20.01 7.56 9.89
CA HIS A 151 -20.93 6.78 9.05
C HIS A 151 -20.31 5.44 8.64
N TYR A 152 -19.06 5.46 8.18
CA TYR A 152 -18.31 4.24 7.84
C TYR A 152 -18.18 3.28 9.02
N LYS A 153 -17.84 3.78 10.22
CA LYS A 153 -17.80 2.96 11.44
C LYS A 153 -19.17 2.37 11.81
N LYS A 154 -20.26 3.11 11.60
CA LYS A 154 -21.63 2.63 11.86
C LYS A 154 -22.01 1.51 10.88
N VAL A 155 -21.79 1.70 9.59
CA VAL A 155 -22.05 0.68 8.55
C VAL A 155 -21.21 -0.57 8.79
N ARG A 156 -19.92 -0.42 9.11
CA ARG A 156 -19.05 -1.56 9.46
C ARG A 156 -19.57 -2.34 10.68
N LYS A 157 -20.10 -1.65 11.70
CA LYS A 157 -20.67 -2.30 12.88
C LYS A 157 -21.97 -3.03 12.57
N GLN A 158 -22.81 -2.47 11.70
CA GLN A 158 -24.03 -3.13 11.21
C GLN A 158 -23.72 -4.37 10.38
N ASN A 159 -22.81 -4.28 9.41
CA ASN A 159 -22.38 -5.42 8.59
C ASN A 159 -21.73 -6.52 9.44
N LYS A 160 -20.97 -6.15 10.48
CA LYS A 160 -20.43 -7.12 11.43
C LYS A 160 -21.53 -7.81 12.23
N ALA A 161 -22.51 -7.05 12.74
CA ALA A 161 -23.63 -7.62 13.47
C ALA A 161 -24.50 -8.54 12.59
N GLU A 162 -24.70 -8.20 11.31
CA GLU A 162 -25.37 -9.06 10.34
C GLU A 162 -24.59 -10.34 10.04
N ALA A 163 -23.26 -10.24 9.89
CA ALA A 163 -22.39 -11.41 9.72
C ALA A 163 -22.41 -12.30 10.97
N ASP A 164 -22.31 -11.73 12.17
CA ASP A 164 -22.38 -12.43 13.45
C ASP A 164 -23.76 -13.11 13.63
N MET A 165 -24.85 -12.44 13.24
CA MET A 165 -26.21 -12.99 13.28
C MET A 165 -26.39 -14.13 12.27
N LYS A 166 -25.88 -13.97 11.05
CA LYS A 166 -25.90 -15.03 10.02
C LYS A 166 -25.07 -16.24 10.45
N TYR A 167 -23.97 -16.01 11.16
CA TYR A 167 -23.15 -17.06 11.76
C TYR A 167 -23.88 -17.79 12.90
N LEU A 168 -24.58 -17.05 13.78
CA LEU A 168 -25.43 -17.64 14.83
C LEU A 168 -26.58 -18.47 14.24
N LEU A 169 -27.28 -17.96 13.23
CA LEU A 169 -28.34 -18.69 12.51
C LEU A 169 -27.80 -19.92 11.77
N LEU A 170 -26.61 -19.83 11.18
CA LEU A 170 -25.93 -20.98 10.57
C LEU A 170 -25.57 -22.03 11.61
N ASN A 171 -25.05 -21.61 12.77
CA ASN A 171 -24.72 -22.50 13.88
C ASN A 171 -25.96 -23.16 14.50
N GLU A 172 -27.10 -22.47 14.55
CA GLU A 172 -28.35 -23.06 15.03
C GLU A 172 -28.88 -24.09 14.02
N LYS A 173 -28.83 -23.78 12.71
CA LYS A 173 -29.14 -24.76 11.65
C LYS A 173 -28.19 -25.95 11.65
N LEU A 174 -26.91 -25.72 11.91
CA LEU A 174 -25.91 -26.78 12.06
C LEU A 174 -26.14 -27.59 13.33
N ARG A 175 -26.52 -26.98 14.46
CA ARG A 175 -26.91 -27.72 15.68
C ARG A 175 -28.11 -28.62 15.46
N ILE A 176 -29.08 -28.17 14.66
CA ILE A 176 -30.24 -28.98 14.28
C ILE A 176 -29.79 -30.12 13.35
N ALA A 177 -28.82 -29.89 12.46
CA ALA A 177 -28.21 -30.93 11.64
C ALA A 177 -27.37 -31.93 12.47
N GLU A 178 -26.61 -31.45 13.46
CA GLU A 178 -25.85 -32.24 14.46
C GLU A 178 -26.80 -33.06 15.35
N SER A 179 -27.99 -32.56 15.67
CA SER A 179 -29.00 -33.37 16.38
C SER A 179 -29.59 -34.49 15.53
N ASN A 180 -29.39 -34.45 14.21
CA ASN A 180 -29.71 -35.54 13.28
C ASN A 180 -28.51 -36.47 13.03
N LEU A 181 -27.34 -36.24 13.65
CA LEU A 181 -26.12 -37.04 13.50
C LEU A 181 -26.08 -38.22 14.51
N GLU A 182 -27.00 -39.16 14.34
CA GLU A 182 -26.78 -40.58 14.70
C GLU A 182 -26.11 -41.36 13.54
N ILE A 183 -25.51 -40.69 12.56
CA ILE A 183 -25.27 -41.26 11.22
C ILE A 183 -23.77 -41.45 10.93
N VAL A 184 -23.10 -42.28 11.72
CA VAL A 184 -22.14 -43.20 11.12
C VAL A 184 -22.82 -44.56 11.16
N ASP A 185 -23.42 -44.95 10.03
CA ASP A 185 -23.86 -46.33 9.84
C ASP A 185 -22.72 -47.27 10.27
N SER A 186 -23.03 -48.19 11.17
CA SER A 186 -22.07 -49.06 11.86
C SER A 186 -21.09 -49.78 10.92
N GLY A 187 -21.47 -49.95 9.65
CA GLY A 187 -20.64 -50.58 8.60
C GLY A 187 -19.37 -49.82 8.22
N TRP A 188 -19.26 -48.51 8.46
CA TRP A 188 -18.09 -47.71 8.08
C TRP A 188 -17.11 -47.43 9.24
N LEU A 189 -17.45 -47.83 10.46
CA LEU A 189 -16.59 -47.64 11.64
C LEU A 189 -15.51 -48.72 11.70
N ILE A 190 -14.26 -48.27 11.73
CA ILE A 190 -13.06 -49.07 11.93
C ILE A 190 -12.60 -48.89 13.38
N LYS A 191 -12.30 -50.00 14.06
CA LYS A 191 -11.73 -49.95 15.42
C LYS A 191 -10.26 -49.56 15.34
N MET A 192 -9.80 -48.77 16.31
CA MET A 192 -8.39 -48.35 16.38
C MET A 192 -7.43 -49.55 16.41
N ASP A 193 -7.79 -50.62 17.11
CA ASP A 193 -7.00 -51.86 17.21
C ASP A 193 -6.84 -52.58 15.85
N ASP A 194 -7.71 -52.32 14.88
CA ASP A 194 -7.63 -52.90 13.53
C ASP A 194 -6.72 -52.09 12.59
N LEU A 195 -6.27 -50.89 13.00
CA LEU A 195 -5.39 -50.02 12.23
C LEU A 195 -3.95 -50.11 12.72
N LYS A 196 -3.04 -50.43 11.79
CA LYS A 196 -1.60 -50.36 12.04
C LYS A 196 -1.01 -49.18 11.26
N PHE A 197 -0.31 -48.30 11.97
CA PHE A 197 0.41 -47.19 11.36
C PHE A 197 1.83 -47.65 11.01
N VAL A 198 2.26 -47.42 9.77
CA VAL A 198 3.56 -47.86 9.26
C VAL A 198 4.48 -46.65 9.08
N ASP A 199 4.20 -45.83 8.07
CA ASP A 199 5.05 -44.69 7.71
C ASP A 199 4.23 -43.40 7.68
N ARG A 200 4.83 -42.28 8.07
CA ARG A 200 4.24 -40.96 7.81
C ARG A 200 4.52 -40.56 6.36
N ILE A 201 3.49 -40.36 5.54
CA ILE A 201 3.62 -40.06 4.11
C ILE A 201 3.72 -38.55 3.89
N SER A 202 2.79 -37.79 4.49
CA SER A 202 2.67 -36.36 4.24
C SER A 202 2.01 -35.61 5.39
N GLU A 203 2.24 -34.31 5.42
CA GLU A 203 1.56 -33.36 6.29
C GLU A 203 1.13 -32.15 5.44
N GLY A 204 -0.15 -31.81 5.50
CA GLY A 204 -0.72 -30.70 4.74
C GLY A 204 -1.75 -29.94 5.55
N ASN A 205 -2.46 -29.01 4.90
CA ASN A 205 -3.49 -28.20 5.56
C ASN A 205 -4.61 -29.05 6.16
N PHE A 206 -4.96 -30.16 5.50
CA PHE A 206 -6.05 -31.06 5.91
C PHE A 206 -5.66 -32.15 6.92
N GLY A 207 -4.40 -32.17 7.37
CA GLY A 207 -3.93 -33.11 8.39
C GLY A 207 -2.67 -33.87 8.03
N ILE A 208 -2.49 -35.01 8.69
CA ILE A 208 -1.31 -35.88 8.52
C ILE A 208 -1.78 -37.18 7.89
N VAL A 209 -1.13 -37.61 6.81
CA VAL A 209 -1.43 -38.88 6.14
C VAL A 209 -0.35 -39.89 6.48
N PHE A 210 -0.78 -41.07 6.94
CA PHE A 210 0.06 -42.21 7.22
C PHE A 210 -0.20 -43.32 6.20
N LYS A 211 0.84 -44.05 5.83
CA LYS A 211 0.72 -45.40 5.29
C LYS A 211 0.38 -46.30 6.46
N GLY A 212 -0.57 -47.19 6.26
CA GLY A 212 -0.97 -48.15 7.27
C GLY A 212 -1.42 -49.47 6.69
N GLU A 213 -1.93 -50.31 7.57
CA GLU A 213 -2.53 -51.60 7.26
C GLU A 213 -3.88 -51.70 7.97
N TYR A 214 -4.91 -52.11 7.22
CA TYR A 214 -6.23 -52.45 7.75
C TYR A 214 -6.60 -53.84 7.22
N ARG A 215 -6.80 -54.81 8.12
CA ARG A 215 -7.07 -56.23 7.77
C ARG A 215 -6.10 -56.78 6.72
N CYS A 216 -4.80 -56.60 6.95
CA CYS A 216 -3.71 -57.03 6.07
C CYS A 216 -3.67 -56.35 4.68
N SER A 217 -4.51 -55.33 4.44
CA SER A 217 -4.51 -54.54 3.20
C SER A 217 -3.80 -53.21 3.43
N PRO A 218 -2.94 -52.75 2.51
CA PRO A 218 -2.30 -51.44 2.63
C PRO A 218 -3.34 -50.32 2.47
N VAL A 219 -3.30 -49.35 3.38
CA VAL A 219 -4.26 -48.23 3.43
C VAL A 219 -3.55 -46.90 3.65
N ALA A 220 -4.19 -45.82 3.21
CA ALA A 220 -3.82 -44.47 3.60
C ALA A 220 -4.73 -44.04 4.76
N ILE A 221 -4.13 -43.58 5.86
CA ILE A 221 -4.81 -43.16 7.08
C ILE A 221 -4.60 -41.67 7.24
N LYS A 222 -5.60 -40.86 6.89
CA LYS A 222 -5.58 -39.40 7.04
C LYS A 222 -6.10 -39.04 8.43
N LYS A 223 -5.19 -38.60 9.31
CA LYS A 223 -5.53 -38.00 10.60
C LYS A 223 -5.93 -36.54 10.40
N ILE A 224 -7.13 -36.18 10.81
CA ILE A 224 -7.60 -34.80 10.77
C ILE A 224 -6.90 -33.98 11.88
N LYS A 225 -6.54 -32.73 11.57
CA LYS A 225 -5.93 -31.78 12.53
C LYS A 225 -6.95 -31.37 13.60
N ASP A 226 -6.46 -31.12 14.83
CA ASP A 226 -7.10 -30.55 16.03
C ASP A 226 -8.63 -30.57 16.09
N ASP A 227 -9.23 -31.04 17.18
CA ASP A 227 -10.68 -31.12 17.38
C ASP A 227 -11.36 -29.75 17.64
N THR A 228 -11.13 -28.80 16.74
CA THR A 228 -11.94 -27.60 16.63
C THR A 228 -13.30 -27.96 16.02
N ARG A 229 -14.33 -27.18 16.33
CA ARG A 229 -15.64 -27.38 15.69
C ARG A 229 -15.58 -27.31 14.16
N PHE A 230 -14.67 -26.50 13.62
CA PHE A 230 -14.51 -26.34 12.18
C PHE A 230 -13.98 -27.61 11.49
N SER A 231 -12.96 -28.25 12.06
CA SER A 231 -12.40 -29.50 11.53
C SER A 231 -13.39 -30.68 11.65
N SER A 232 -14.29 -30.65 12.64
CA SER A 232 -15.38 -31.64 12.75
C SER A 232 -16.37 -31.56 11.58
N VAL A 233 -16.79 -30.35 11.20
CA VAL A 233 -17.69 -30.14 10.05
C VAL A 233 -17.02 -30.54 8.74
N GLU A 234 -15.73 -30.22 8.56
CA GLU A 234 -14.97 -30.64 7.37
C GLU A 234 -14.81 -32.16 7.29
N PHE A 235 -14.57 -32.82 8.42
CA PHE A 235 -14.48 -34.28 8.52
C PHE A 235 -15.79 -34.96 8.13
N GLU A 236 -16.92 -34.55 8.72
CA GLU A 236 -18.23 -35.10 8.41
C GLU A 236 -18.62 -34.87 6.94
N HIS A 237 -18.31 -33.68 6.43
CA HIS A 237 -18.53 -33.34 5.04
C HIS A 237 -17.74 -34.26 4.10
N GLU A 238 -16.42 -34.42 4.32
CA GLU A 238 -15.56 -35.26 3.50
C GLU A 238 -16.05 -36.72 3.51
N ILE A 239 -16.45 -37.24 4.67
CA ILE A 239 -17.02 -38.59 4.81
C ILE A 239 -18.34 -38.72 4.03
N SER A 240 -19.23 -37.74 4.14
CA SER A 240 -20.54 -37.77 3.46
C SER A 240 -20.39 -37.86 1.94
N VAL A 241 -19.36 -37.22 1.40
CA VAL A 241 -19.01 -37.29 -0.02
C VAL A 241 -18.40 -38.65 -0.33
N LEU A 242 -17.30 -39.02 0.34
CA LEU A 242 -16.53 -40.23 0.08
C LEU A 242 -17.35 -41.52 0.14
N LYS A 243 -18.29 -41.64 1.09
CA LYS A 243 -19.20 -42.80 1.20
C LYS A 243 -19.99 -43.08 -0.08
N SER A 244 -20.27 -42.05 -0.89
CA SER A 244 -21.05 -42.16 -2.11
C SER A 244 -20.22 -42.43 -3.37
N LEU A 245 -18.88 -42.41 -3.27
CA LEU A 245 -17.99 -42.47 -4.42
C LEU A 245 -17.41 -43.88 -4.62
N HIS A 246 -17.68 -44.46 -5.78
CA HIS A 246 -17.17 -45.78 -6.18
C HIS A 246 -16.85 -45.78 -7.68
N HIS A 247 -15.57 -45.58 -8.02
CA HIS A 247 -15.12 -45.55 -9.41
C HIS A 247 -13.63 -45.92 -9.50
N PRO A 248 -13.17 -46.67 -10.52
CA PRO A 248 -11.76 -47.11 -10.63
C PRO A 248 -10.73 -45.97 -10.69
N ASN A 249 -11.13 -44.77 -11.13
CA ASN A 249 -10.27 -43.57 -11.17
C ASN A 249 -10.56 -42.55 -10.05
N VAL A 250 -11.22 -42.98 -8.98
CA VAL A 250 -11.43 -42.22 -7.75
C VAL A 250 -10.91 -43.06 -6.59
N VAL A 251 -10.21 -42.44 -5.65
CA VAL A 251 -9.68 -43.17 -4.49
C VAL A 251 -10.82 -43.80 -3.68
N LEU A 252 -10.71 -45.10 -3.45
CA LEU A 252 -11.68 -45.90 -2.72
C LEU A 252 -11.65 -45.59 -1.23
N PHE A 253 -12.80 -45.20 -0.70
CA PHE A 253 -13.03 -45.03 0.72
C PHE A 253 -13.29 -46.39 1.39
N LEU A 254 -12.64 -46.63 2.54
CA LEU A 254 -12.71 -47.90 3.27
C LEU A 254 -13.41 -47.77 4.64
N GLY A 255 -13.37 -46.59 5.24
CA GLY A 255 -14.05 -46.33 6.51
C GLY A 255 -13.45 -45.18 7.30
N VAL A 256 -13.95 -45.01 8.51
CA VAL A 256 -13.51 -43.98 9.46
C VAL A 256 -13.13 -44.64 10.78
N CYS A 257 -12.11 -44.12 11.44
CA CYS A 257 -11.81 -44.47 12.83
C CYS A 257 -11.96 -43.23 13.69
N VAL A 258 -12.72 -43.34 14.76
CA VAL A 258 -12.87 -42.30 15.79
C VAL A 258 -12.44 -42.94 17.11
N HIS A 259 -11.38 -42.41 17.71
CA HIS A 259 -10.81 -42.93 18.95
C HIS A 259 -10.35 -41.75 19.81
N ASP A 260 -10.96 -41.61 20.99
CA ASP A 260 -10.85 -40.41 21.84
C ASP A 260 -11.12 -39.14 21.02
N ASP A 261 -10.19 -38.17 21.06
CA ASP A 261 -10.27 -36.91 20.31
C ASP A 261 -9.70 -37.03 18.88
N TYR A 262 -9.32 -38.23 18.44
CA TYR A 262 -8.69 -38.45 17.13
C TYR A 262 -9.67 -39.02 16.10
N LYS A 263 -9.69 -38.36 14.95
CA LYS A 263 -10.51 -38.70 13.79
C LYS A 263 -9.62 -39.07 12.61
N PHE A 264 -9.89 -40.24 12.01
CA PHE A 264 -9.14 -40.76 10.88
C PHE A 264 -10.07 -41.14 9.73
N ILE A 265 -9.70 -40.76 8.51
CA ILE A 265 -10.32 -41.24 7.27
C ILE A 265 -9.38 -42.29 6.67
N VAL A 266 -9.92 -43.47 6.34
CA VAL A 266 -9.16 -44.59 5.79
C VAL A 266 -9.57 -44.82 4.34
N THR A 267 -8.59 -44.79 3.44
CA THR A 267 -8.78 -45.04 1.99
C THR A 267 -7.80 -46.10 1.50
N GLU A 268 -8.00 -46.58 0.28
CA GLU A 268 -6.96 -47.38 -0.39
C GLU A 268 -5.63 -46.62 -0.45
N TYR A 269 -4.53 -47.36 -0.33
CA TYR A 269 -3.19 -46.81 -0.52
C TYR A 269 -2.77 -46.93 -1.98
N MET A 270 -2.47 -45.80 -2.60
CA MET A 270 -1.82 -45.75 -3.90
C MET A 270 -0.30 -45.83 -3.70
N ASP A 271 0.31 -46.93 -4.14
CA ASP A 271 1.70 -47.31 -3.85
C ASP A 271 2.77 -46.60 -4.71
N GLY A 272 2.33 -45.69 -5.59
CA GLY A 272 3.19 -44.73 -6.27
C GLY A 272 3.31 -43.42 -5.48
N GLN A 273 3.29 -42.31 -6.20
CA GLN A 273 3.39 -40.96 -5.62
C GLN A 273 2.28 -40.08 -6.20
N SER A 274 2.12 -38.87 -5.66
CA SER A 274 1.28 -37.87 -6.31
C SER A 274 1.89 -37.45 -7.65
N LEU A 275 1.03 -37.05 -8.59
CA LEU A 275 1.45 -36.50 -9.87
C LEU A 275 2.38 -35.28 -9.69
N GLU A 276 2.15 -34.48 -8.64
CA GLU A 276 3.02 -33.37 -8.26
C GLU A 276 4.46 -33.83 -8.01
N HIS A 277 4.66 -34.92 -7.26
CA HIS A 277 6.00 -35.41 -6.99
C HIS A 277 6.69 -35.84 -8.29
N VAL A 278 5.97 -36.54 -9.17
CA VAL A 278 6.51 -36.96 -10.47
C VAL A 278 6.97 -35.74 -11.29
N VAL A 279 6.11 -34.72 -11.42
CA VAL A 279 6.42 -33.47 -12.13
C VAL A 279 7.63 -32.74 -11.52
N ILE A 280 7.70 -32.62 -10.18
CA ILE A 280 8.79 -31.88 -9.51
C ILE A 280 10.12 -32.66 -9.56
N SER A 281 10.09 -33.98 -9.36
CA SER A 281 11.30 -34.79 -9.26
C SER A 281 12.12 -34.83 -10.55
N ASN A 282 11.46 -34.72 -11.71
CA ASN A 282 12.11 -34.68 -13.02
C ASN A 282 12.92 -33.39 -13.26
N LYS A 283 12.62 -32.30 -12.55
CA LYS A 283 13.34 -31.01 -12.68
C LYS A 283 14.67 -30.96 -11.92
N ARG A 284 14.85 -31.77 -10.87
CA ARG A 284 15.93 -31.60 -9.87
C ARG A 284 17.18 -32.47 -10.04
N SER A 285 17.19 -33.45 -10.95
CA SER A 285 18.29 -34.43 -11.03
C SER A 285 18.95 -34.49 -12.40
N SER A 286 19.97 -33.65 -12.62
CA SER A 286 20.90 -33.75 -13.76
C SER A 286 21.88 -34.94 -13.69
N LYS A 287 21.72 -35.85 -12.71
CA LYS A 287 22.67 -36.97 -12.44
C LYS A 287 22.06 -38.37 -12.39
N ARG A 288 20.76 -38.56 -12.63
CA ARG A 288 20.17 -39.87 -12.91
C ARG A 288 19.36 -39.78 -14.19
N LEU A 289 19.65 -40.66 -15.12
CA LEU A 289 18.86 -40.97 -16.31
C LEU A 289 17.44 -41.37 -15.85
N HIS A 290 16.57 -40.41 -15.55
CA HIS A 290 15.14 -40.63 -15.32
C HIS A 290 14.40 -40.18 -16.57
N GLN A 291 13.55 -41.08 -17.06
CA GLN A 291 12.75 -40.94 -18.26
C GLN A 291 11.89 -39.68 -18.17
N ILE A 292 12.07 -38.76 -19.13
CA ILE A 292 11.01 -37.84 -19.53
C ILE A 292 9.76 -38.70 -19.74
N LEU A 293 8.64 -38.32 -19.11
CA LEU A 293 7.39 -39.06 -19.31
C LEU A 293 7.03 -38.95 -20.79
N SER A 294 6.85 -40.09 -21.46
CA SER A 294 6.39 -40.08 -22.85
C SER A 294 5.00 -39.44 -22.93
N LEU A 295 4.72 -38.80 -24.07
CA LEU A 295 3.40 -38.18 -24.29
C LEU A 295 2.26 -39.19 -24.08
N ASP A 296 2.44 -40.44 -24.51
CA ASP A 296 1.43 -41.49 -24.32
C ASP A 296 1.19 -41.79 -22.83
N LYS A 297 2.23 -41.78 -21.99
CA LYS A 297 2.08 -41.96 -20.54
C LYS A 297 1.34 -40.79 -19.91
N LYS A 298 1.62 -39.55 -20.36
CA LYS A 298 0.91 -38.34 -19.93
C LYS A 298 -0.57 -38.41 -20.30
N ILE A 299 -0.87 -38.81 -21.54
CA ILE A 299 -2.25 -38.99 -22.04
C ILE A 299 -2.99 -40.07 -21.25
N ASN A 300 -2.35 -41.20 -20.92
CA ASN A 300 -2.97 -42.25 -20.12
C ASN A 300 -3.35 -41.76 -18.71
N ILE A 301 -2.43 -41.05 -18.04
CA ILE A 301 -2.70 -40.44 -16.72
C ILE A 301 -3.89 -39.48 -16.81
N LEU A 302 -3.89 -38.59 -17.80
CA LEU A 302 -4.97 -37.60 -17.98
C LEU A 302 -6.30 -38.25 -18.38
N SER A 303 -6.26 -39.34 -19.14
CA SER A 303 -7.45 -40.11 -19.49
C SER A 303 -8.11 -40.71 -18.26
N ASP A 304 -7.32 -41.26 -17.34
CA ASP A 304 -7.81 -41.77 -16.06
C ASP A 304 -8.41 -40.68 -15.19
N VAL A 305 -7.70 -39.55 -15.04
CA VAL A 305 -8.23 -38.38 -14.31
C VAL A 305 -9.54 -37.91 -14.93
N THR A 306 -9.61 -37.83 -16.26
CA THR A 306 -10.81 -37.44 -16.99
C THR A 306 -11.98 -38.38 -16.72
N ARG A 307 -11.77 -39.71 -16.74
CA ARG A 307 -12.82 -40.69 -16.39
C ARG A 307 -13.31 -40.52 -14.95
N GLY A 308 -12.39 -40.29 -14.01
CA GLY A 308 -12.75 -39.95 -12.63
C GLY A 308 -13.64 -38.71 -12.56
N MET A 309 -13.26 -37.63 -13.24
CA MET A 309 -14.03 -36.39 -13.26
C MET A 309 -15.38 -36.50 -13.98
N ILE A 310 -15.47 -37.28 -15.07
CA ILE A 310 -16.76 -37.62 -15.71
C ILE A 310 -17.70 -38.27 -14.69
N TYR A 311 -17.20 -39.24 -13.94
CA TYR A 311 -17.98 -39.90 -12.90
C TYR A 311 -18.51 -38.89 -11.86
N LEU A 312 -17.66 -38.03 -11.29
CA LEU A 312 -18.08 -37.03 -10.30
C LEU A 312 -19.12 -36.06 -10.86
N HIS A 313 -18.92 -35.57 -12.09
CA HIS A 313 -19.82 -34.63 -12.75
C HIS A 313 -21.13 -35.28 -13.22
N SER A 314 -21.18 -36.61 -13.32
CA SER A 314 -22.38 -37.37 -13.68
C SER A 314 -23.29 -37.72 -12.48
N LEU A 315 -22.82 -37.51 -11.25
CA LEU A 315 -23.63 -37.71 -10.05
C LEU A 315 -24.84 -36.79 -10.04
N ASP A 316 -25.88 -37.16 -9.29
CA ASP A 316 -27.07 -36.32 -9.11
C ASP A 316 -27.27 -35.94 -7.63
N PRO A 317 -27.15 -34.64 -7.26
CA PRO A 317 -26.61 -33.57 -8.09
C PRO A 317 -25.11 -33.72 -8.40
N PRO A 318 -24.60 -33.08 -9.49
CA PRO A 318 -23.19 -33.16 -9.90
C PRO A 318 -22.24 -32.75 -8.78
N LEU A 319 -21.10 -33.42 -8.65
CA LEU A 319 -20.11 -33.11 -7.61
C LEU A 319 -18.91 -32.35 -8.21
N CYS A 320 -18.72 -31.10 -7.80
CA CYS A 320 -17.51 -30.33 -8.12
C CYS A 320 -16.37 -30.74 -7.17
N HIS A 321 -15.19 -31.03 -7.71
CA HIS A 321 -14.00 -31.37 -6.92
C HIS A 321 -13.44 -30.13 -6.18
N ARG A 322 -13.33 -29.00 -6.87
CA ARG A 322 -12.89 -27.67 -6.39
C ARG A 322 -11.43 -27.50 -5.98
N ASP A 323 -10.67 -28.59 -5.80
CA ASP A 323 -9.22 -28.52 -5.56
C ASP A 323 -8.47 -29.55 -6.42
N LEU A 324 -8.83 -29.66 -7.71
CA LEU A 324 -8.17 -30.59 -8.63
C LEU A 324 -6.78 -30.06 -8.99
N LYS A 325 -5.74 -30.77 -8.55
CA LYS A 325 -4.34 -30.38 -8.73
C LYS A 325 -3.43 -31.61 -8.70
N PRO A 326 -2.17 -31.51 -9.14
CA PRO A 326 -1.29 -32.68 -9.20
C PRO A 326 -1.00 -33.35 -7.85
N SER A 327 -1.08 -32.65 -6.72
CA SER A 327 -0.95 -33.27 -5.39
C SER A 327 -2.13 -34.17 -5.03
N ASN A 328 -3.30 -33.92 -5.64
CA ASN A 328 -4.56 -34.63 -5.41
C ASN A 328 -4.84 -35.68 -6.51
N ILE A 329 -3.85 -35.97 -7.35
CA ILE A 329 -3.87 -37.06 -8.33
C ILE A 329 -2.83 -38.07 -7.88
N LEU A 330 -3.28 -39.26 -7.46
CA LEU A 330 -2.42 -40.32 -6.95
C LEU A 330 -2.21 -41.39 -8.02
N LEU A 331 -0.97 -41.88 -8.10
CA LEU A 331 -0.57 -42.89 -9.07
C LEU A 331 -0.25 -44.20 -8.35
N ASP A 332 -0.47 -45.32 -9.03
CA ASP A 332 0.12 -46.60 -8.63
C ASP A 332 1.63 -46.62 -8.92
N LYS A 333 2.35 -47.59 -8.35
CA LYS A 333 3.80 -47.72 -8.46
C LYS A 333 4.32 -47.72 -9.89
N ASN A 334 3.54 -48.26 -10.83
CA ASN A 334 3.92 -48.36 -12.23
C ASN A 334 3.30 -47.23 -13.10
N MET A 335 2.56 -46.30 -12.48
CA MET A 335 1.83 -45.22 -13.14
C MET A 335 0.88 -45.70 -14.25
N TYR A 336 0.37 -46.94 -14.15
CA TYR A 336 -0.64 -47.47 -15.05
C TYR A 336 -2.05 -46.99 -14.69
N THR A 337 -2.24 -46.53 -13.45
CA THR A 337 -3.52 -46.04 -12.98
C THR A 337 -3.34 -44.72 -12.26
N ALA A 338 -4.15 -43.73 -12.65
CA ALA A 338 -4.32 -42.50 -11.89
C ALA A 338 -5.70 -42.46 -11.21
N LYS A 339 -5.73 -41.96 -9.98
CA LYS A 339 -6.97 -41.77 -9.22
C LYS A 339 -7.04 -40.35 -8.65
N VAL A 340 -8.24 -39.76 -8.71
CA VAL A 340 -8.55 -38.47 -8.06
C VAL A 340 -8.76 -38.69 -6.57
N ALA A 341 -8.15 -37.85 -5.75
CA ALA A 341 -8.12 -37.94 -4.29
C ALA A 341 -8.42 -36.57 -3.63
N ASP A 342 -8.61 -36.59 -2.30
CA ASP A 342 -8.83 -35.41 -1.44
C ASP A 342 -10.10 -34.60 -1.75
N PHE A 343 -11.21 -35.04 -1.14
CA PHE A 343 -12.56 -34.52 -1.39
C PHE A 343 -13.04 -33.52 -0.32
N GLY A 344 -12.17 -33.06 0.58
CA GLY A 344 -12.55 -32.15 1.67
C GLY A 344 -13.16 -30.83 1.19
N SER A 345 -12.71 -30.34 0.03
CA SER A 345 -13.23 -29.11 -0.60
C SER A 345 -14.42 -29.33 -1.53
N SER A 346 -14.74 -30.59 -1.88
CA SER A 346 -15.75 -30.90 -2.88
C SER A 346 -17.15 -30.50 -2.43
N ARG A 347 -18.02 -30.10 -3.36
CA ARG A 347 -19.41 -29.70 -3.07
C ARG A 347 -20.31 -30.08 -4.23
N ARG A 348 -21.55 -30.45 -3.93
CA ARG A 348 -22.55 -30.74 -4.96
C ARG A 348 -23.06 -29.44 -5.59
N ALA A 349 -22.99 -29.34 -6.91
CA ALA A 349 -23.58 -28.26 -7.69
C ALA A 349 -25.10 -28.23 -7.46
N ASN A 350 -25.71 -27.05 -7.40
CA ASN A 350 -27.16 -26.82 -7.27
C ASN A 350 -27.83 -27.03 -5.90
N LEU A 351 -27.14 -27.55 -4.87
CA LEU A 351 -27.80 -27.77 -3.57
C LEU A 351 -27.98 -26.51 -2.71
N ASN A 352 -27.42 -25.36 -3.08
CA ASN A 352 -27.75 -24.02 -2.56
C ASN A 352 -26.93 -22.96 -3.33
N ASN A 353 -27.56 -22.11 -4.14
CA ASN A 353 -26.92 -20.99 -4.86
C ASN A 353 -26.17 -19.97 -3.95
N ASN A 354 -26.25 -20.13 -2.62
CA ASN A 354 -25.60 -19.29 -1.61
C ASN A 354 -24.45 -19.98 -0.84
N ASN A 355 -24.12 -21.24 -1.14
CA ASN A 355 -23.14 -22.02 -0.36
C ASN A 355 -21.81 -22.30 -1.08
N MET A 356 -21.65 -21.85 -2.33
CA MET A 356 -20.36 -21.94 -3.02
C MET A 356 -19.46 -20.81 -2.52
N THR A 357 -18.59 -21.14 -1.57
CA THR A 357 -17.62 -20.21 -1.01
C THR A 357 -16.54 -19.84 -2.03
N GLY A 358 -16.34 -18.55 -2.28
CA GLY A 358 -15.15 -18.08 -2.99
C GLY A 358 -13.87 -18.38 -2.21
N TYR A 359 -12.72 -18.37 -2.90
CA TYR A 359 -11.39 -18.61 -2.30
C TYR A 359 -11.15 -20.00 -1.69
N VAL A 360 -11.82 -21.04 -2.17
CA VAL A 360 -11.56 -22.44 -1.76
C VAL A 360 -10.75 -23.18 -2.82
N GLY A 361 -9.71 -23.89 -2.37
CA GLY A 361 -8.75 -24.62 -3.21
C GLY A 361 -7.38 -23.95 -3.24
N THR A 362 -6.51 -24.41 -4.12
CA THR A 362 -5.16 -23.86 -4.31
C THR A 362 -5.18 -22.79 -5.40
N LEU A 363 -4.90 -21.52 -5.06
CA LEU A 363 -5.08 -20.35 -5.94
C LEU A 363 -4.50 -20.52 -7.36
N THR A 364 -3.37 -21.21 -7.51
CA THR A 364 -2.71 -21.47 -8.81
C THR A 364 -3.59 -22.25 -9.80
N TYR A 365 -4.51 -23.07 -9.30
CA TYR A 365 -5.38 -23.93 -10.11
C TYR A 365 -6.82 -23.41 -10.18
N MET A 366 -7.16 -22.36 -9.41
CA MET A 366 -8.52 -21.80 -9.40
C MET A 366 -8.84 -21.08 -10.71
N SER A 367 -10.08 -21.27 -11.18
CA SER A 367 -10.60 -20.53 -12.33
C SER A 367 -10.89 -19.06 -11.98
N PRO A 368 -10.91 -18.16 -13.00
CA PRO A 368 -11.18 -16.74 -12.78
C PRO A 368 -12.48 -16.46 -12.01
N GLU A 369 -13.57 -17.15 -12.36
CA GLU A 369 -14.88 -16.98 -11.73
C GLU A 369 -14.90 -17.42 -10.25
N VAL A 370 -14.11 -18.45 -9.88
CA VAL A 370 -13.94 -18.87 -8.49
C VAL A 370 -13.15 -17.84 -7.69
N ILE A 371 -12.09 -17.28 -8.28
CA ILE A 371 -11.27 -16.22 -7.66
C ILE A 371 -12.09 -14.95 -7.43
N MET A 372 -12.94 -14.59 -8.40
CA MET A 372 -13.83 -13.42 -8.33
C MET A 372 -15.05 -13.65 -7.44
N SER A 373 -15.21 -14.85 -6.87
CA SER A 373 -16.37 -15.23 -6.05
C SER A 373 -17.71 -15.07 -6.79
N GLU A 374 -17.69 -15.32 -8.10
CA GLU A 374 -18.90 -15.37 -8.94
C GLU A 374 -19.62 -16.71 -8.75
N GLN A 375 -20.81 -16.87 -9.35
CA GLN A 375 -21.45 -18.18 -9.39
C GLN A 375 -20.70 -19.07 -10.37
N TYR A 376 -20.38 -20.30 -9.95
CA TYR A 376 -19.65 -21.26 -10.76
C TYR A 376 -20.24 -22.66 -10.59
N ASP A 377 -19.97 -23.52 -11.56
CA ASP A 377 -20.43 -24.91 -11.64
C ASP A 377 -19.25 -25.88 -11.78
N THR A 378 -19.48 -27.05 -12.37
CA THR A 378 -18.45 -28.07 -12.61
C THR A 378 -17.35 -27.63 -13.58
N SER A 379 -17.56 -26.58 -14.37
CA SER A 379 -16.56 -26.04 -15.30
C SER A 379 -15.31 -25.45 -14.63
N CYS A 380 -15.35 -25.16 -13.32
CA CYS A 380 -14.16 -24.75 -12.58
C CYS A 380 -13.12 -25.87 -12.48
N ASP A 381 -13.57 -27.13 -12.43
CA ASP A 381 -12.68 -28.29 -12.41
C ASP A 381 -12.03 -28.50 -13.80
N VAL A 382 -12.72 -28.15 -14.88
CA VAL A 382 -12.16 -28.17 -16.24
C VAL A 382 -11.01 -27.19 -16.37
N TYR A 383 -11.15 -25.98 -15.82
CA TYR A 383 -10.05 -25.02 -15.78
C TYR A 383 -8.86 -25.58 -15.00
N SER A 384 -9.12 -26.13 -13.81
CA SER A 384 -8.11 -26.74 -12.95
C SER A 384 -7.37 -27.87 -13.68
N PHE A 385 -8.10 -28.70 -14.43
CA PHE A 385 -7.54 -29.74 -15.28
C PHE A 385 -6.64 -29.19 -16.40
N GLY A 386 -6.99 -28.06 -17.02
CA GLY A 386 -6.12 -27.39 -17.99
C GLY A 386 -4.75 -26.97 -17.40
N ILE A 387 -4.73 -26.53 -16.14
CA ILE A 387 -3.48 -26.24 -15.43
C ILE A 387 -2.70 -27.53 -15.12
N VAL A 388 -3.38 -28.61 -14.73
CA VAL A 388 -2.76 -29.95 -14.57
C VAL A 388 -2.12 -30.44 -15.88
N MET A 389 -2.83 -30.30 -17.00
CA MET A 389 -2.32 -30.63 -18.33
C MET A 389 -1.03 -29.86 -18.65
N TYR A 390 -0.97 -28.57 -18.29
CA TYR A 390 0.23 -27.76 -18.48
C TYR A 390 1.40 -28.28 -17.64
N GLU A 391 1.19 -28.47 -16.32
CA GLU A 391 2.27 -28.92 -15.43
C GLU A 391 2.81 -30.30 -15.83
N LEU A 392 1.93 -31.20 -16.28
CA LEU A 392 2.32 -32.52 -16.75
C LEU A 392 3.05 -32.49 -18.10
N PHE A 393 2.62 -31.63 -19.03
CA PHE A 393 3.24 -31.54 -20.34
C PHE A 393 4.66 -30.99 -20.25
N PHE A 394 4.83 -29.86 -19.56
CA PHE A 394 6.12 -29.18 -19.42
C PHE A 394 6.95 -29.68 -18.23
N GLU A 395 6.40 -30.55 -17.40
CA GLU A 395 7.05 -31.09 -16.20
C GLU A 395 7.62 -29.97 -15.30
N THR A 396 6.87 -28.89 -15.16
CA THR A 396 7.22 -27.71 -14.34
C THR A 396 5.98 -27.10 -13.71
N LYS A 397 6.17 -26.40 -12.60
CA LYS A 397 5.10 -25.64 -11.95
C LYS A 397 4.57 -24.54 -12.87
N ALA A 398 3.24 -24.46 -12.94
CA ALA A 398 2.54 -23.39 -13.62
C ALA A 398 2.92 -22.05 -12.98
N TYR A 399 3.06 -21.01 -13.80
CA TYR A 399 3.43 -19.67 -13.35
C TYR A 399 4.81 -19.54 -12.66
N SER A 400 5.69 -20.53 -12.80
CA SER A 400 7.05 -20.51 -12.21
C SER A 400 7.92 -19.31 -12.63
N THR A 401 7.59 -18.64 -13.74
CA THR A 401 8.27 -17.39 -14.16
C THR A 401 7.96 -16.19 -13.25
N PHE A 402 6.93 -16.27 -12.40
CA PHE A 402 6.56 -15.24 -11.42
C PHE A 402 7.21 -15.48 -10.04
N GLU A 403 7.97 -16.57 -9.85
CA GLU A 403 8.65 -16.92 -8.58
C GLU A 403 9.96 -16.12 -8.35
N MET A 404 10.07 -14.89 -8.88
CA MET A 404 11.27 -14.04 -8.73
C MET A 404 11.22 -13.10 -7.50
N GLU A 405 10.13 -13.08 -6.72
CA GLU A 405 10.03 -12.28 -5.49
C GLU A 405 10.02 -13.16 -4.23
N GLN A 406 10.76 -12.72 -3.20
CA GLN A 406 11.08 -13.45 -1.96
C GLN A 406 9.88 -13.73 -1.03
N ASN A 407 8.63 -13.55 -1.48
CA ASN A 407 7.44 -13.78 -0.66
C ASN A 407 6.39 -14.63 -1.40
N GLU A 408 6.38 -15.92 -1.08
CA GLU A 408 5.54 -16.95 -1.70
C GLU A 408 4.03 -16.63 -1.64
N PHE A 409 3.57 -15.99 -0.55
CA PHE A 409 2.18 -15.58 -0.39
C PHE A 409 1.82 -14.43 -1.36
N MET A 410 2.68 -13.41 -1.48
CA MET A 410 2.46 -12.31 -2.41
C MET A 410 2.46 -12.80 -3.87
N ASN A 411 3.32 -13.78 -4.19
CA ASN A 411 3.36 -14.40 -5.51
C ASN A 411 2.02 -15.08 -5.85
N MET A 412 1.40 -15.77 -4.90
CA MET A 412 0.12 -16.45 -5.11
C MET A 412 -1.06 -15.48 -5.33
N PHE A 413 -1.11 -14.37 -4.58
CA PHE A 413 -2.11 -13.31 -4.80
C PHE A 413 -1.91 -12.61 -6.14
N HIS A 414 -0.66 -12.33 -6.54
CA HIS A 414 -0.34 -11.77 -7.85
C HIS A 414 -0.76 -12.72 -8.98
N ILE A 415 -0.56 -14.02 -8.84
CA ILE A 415 -1.06 -15.02 -9.80
C ILE A 415 -2.58 -14.93 -9.90
N GLY A 416 -3.31 -14.92 -8.78
CA GLY A 416 -4.76 -14.80 -8.77
C GLY A 416 -5.27 -13.55 -9.49
N ILE A 417 -4.69 -12.38 -9.20
CA ILE A 417 -5.01 -11.11 -9.90
C ILE A 417 -4.64 -11.17 -11.39
N GLY A 418 -3.53 -11.82 -11.73
CA GLY A 418 -3.14 -12.02 -13.12
C GLY A 418 -4.15 -12.87 -13.87
N VAL A 419 -4.61 -13.97 -13.26
CA VAL A 419 -5.58 -14.91 -13.86
C VAL A 419 -6.91 -14.22 -14.18
N THR A 420 -7.41 -13.36 -13.28
CA THR A 420 -8.63 -12.57 -13.51
C THR A 420 -8.47 -11.52 -14.60
N LYS A 421 -7.23 -11.08 -14.88
CA LYS A 421 -6.88 -10.21 -16.01
C LYS A 421 -6.57 -10.96 -17.31
N GLY A 422 -6.72 -12.29 -17.32
CA GLY A 422 -6.49 -13.12 -18.50
C GLY A 422 -5.08 -13.70 -18.61
N ASN A 423 -4.19 -13.52 -17.61
CA ASN A 423 -2.88 -14.17 -17.63
C ASN A 423 -3.04 -15.69 -17.57
N ARG A 424 -2.22 -16.40 -18.34
CA ARG A 424 -2.13 -17.86 -18.39
C ARG A 424 -0.66 -18.30 -18.35
N PRO A 425 -0.37 -19.57 -18.01
CA PRO A 425 1.00 -20.07 -18.02
C PRO A 425 1.64 -19.92 -19.41
N VAL A 426 2.90 -19.48 -19.43
CA VAL A 426 3.63 -19.23 -20.67
C VAL A 426 4.01 -20.55 -21.32
N ILE A 427 3.66 -20.71 -22.59
CA ILE A 427 4.09 -21.86 -23.40
C ILE A 427 5.44 -21.50 -24.04
N PRO A 428 6.53 -22.25 -23.76
CA PRO A 428 7.82 -22.03 -24.39
C PRO A 428 7.72 -22.08 -25.92
N ASN A 429 8.49 -21.23 -26.60
CA ASN A 429 8.59 -21.32 -28.06
C ASN A 429 9.44 -22.52 -28.44
N HIS A 430 8.83 -23.53 -29.05
CA HIS A 430 9.46 -24.76 -29.48
C HIS A 430 8.76 -25.30 -30.74
N ASN A 431 9.44 -26.13 -31.51
CA ASN A 431 8.83 -26.81 -32.65
C ASN A 431 8.06 -28.05 -32.16
N TYR A 432 6.77 -27.89 -31.89
CA TYR A 432 5.89 -28.96 -31.44
C TYR A 432 5.43 -29.84 -32.61
N SER A 433 5.36 -31.15 -32.39
CA SER A 433 4.73 -32.10 -33.32
C SER A 433 3.22 -31.87 -33.43
N GLU A 434 2.59 -32.42 -34.46
CA GLU A 434 1.13 -32.30 -34.65
C GLU A 434 0.33 -32.84 -33.45
N ARG A 435 0.76 -33.98 -32.86
CA ARG A 435 0.14 -34.55 -31.65
C ARG A 435 0.24 -33.59 -30.47
N GLU A 436 1.42 -33.01 -30.26
CA GLU A 436 1.65 -32.03 -29.19
C GLU A 436 0.82 -30.75 -29.41
N LEU A 437 0.66 -30.30 -30.66
CA LEU A 437 -0.20 -29.15 -30.97
C LEU A 437 -1.68 -29.42 -30.65
N LYS A 438 -2.18 -30.65 -30.91
CA LYS A 438 -3.54 -31.06 -30.51
C LYS A 438 -3.69 -31.04 -28.99
N TYR A 439 -2.70 -31.58 -28.27
CA TYR A 439 -2.65 -31.52 -26.80
C TYR A 439 -2.69 -30.08 -26.28
N LEU A 440 -1.81 -29.21 -26.80
CA LEU A 440 -1.73 -27.81 -26.37
C LEU A 440 -3.01 -27.04 -26.71
N THR A 441 -3.72 -27.41 -27.78
CA THR A 441 -5.00 -26.83 -28.15
C THR A 441 -6.09 -27.20 -27.16
N LEU A 442 -6.24 -28.49 -26.85
CA LEU A 442 -7.19 -28.99 -25.85
C LEU A 442 -6.93 -28.38 -24.47
N MET A 443 -5.67 -28.34 -24.04
CA MET A 443 -5.24 -27.68 -22.80
C MET A 443 -5.67 -26.21 -22.76
N LYS A 444 -5.51 -25.48 -23.88
CA LYS A 444 -5.91 -24.08 -23.97
C LYS A 444 -7.42 -23.85 -23.92
N GLN A 445 -8.20 -24.77 -24.47
CA GLN A 445 -9.65 -24.74 -24.36
C GLN A 445 -10.11 -24.96 -22.91
N CYS A 446 -9.45 -25.88 -22.19
CA CYS A 446 -9.78 -26.18 -20.79
C CYS A 446 -9.62 -24.95 -19.87
N TRP A 447 -8.52 -24.21 -19.98
CA TRP A 447 -8.27 -23.02 -19.15
C TRP A 447 -8.81 -21.70 -19.74
N GLY A 448 -9.74 -21.78 -20.70
CA GLY A 448 -10.34 -20.64 -21.38
C GLY A 448 -10.97 -19.63 -20.41
N GLY A 449 -10.93 -18.34 -20.77
CA GLY A 449 -11.52 -17.27 -19.95
C GLY A 449 -13.05 -17.33 -19.91
N ASP A 450 -13.68 -17.66 -21.04
CA ASP A 450 -15.13 -17.86 -21.12
C ASP A 450 -15.51 -19.25 -20.64
N VAL A 451 -16.28 -19.31 -19.55
CA VAL A 451 -16.75 -20.54 -18.91
C VAL A 451 -17.53 -21.42 -19.90
N ASN A 452 -18.37 -20.84 -20.74
CA ASN A 452 -19.24 -21.58 -21.66
C ASN A 452 -18.46 -22.19 -22.84
N SER A 453 -17.26 -21.68 -23.10
CA SER A 453 -16.37 -22.18 -24.16
C SER A 453 -15.55 -23.40 -23.74
N ARG A 454 -15.49 -23.70 -22.43
CA ARG A 454 -14.70 -24.82 -21.91
C ARG A 454 -15.38 -26.15 -22.24
N PRO A 455 -14.65 -27.15 -22.76
CA PRO A 455 -15.22 -28.47 -23.03
C PRO A 455 -15.58 -29.19 -21.72
N CYS A 456 -16.69 -29.92 -21.68
CA CYS A 456 -16.95 -30.80 -20.55
C CYS A 456 -16.01 -32.02 -20.60
N PHE A 457 -15.80 -32.72 -19.47
CA PHE A 457 -14.89 -33.86 -19.44
C PHE A 457 -15.27 -34.99 -20.43
N SER A 458 -16.55 -35.14 -20.77
CA SER A 458 -17.01 -36.08 -21.81
C SER A 458 -16.53 -35.71 -23.21
N ASN A 459 -16.34 -34.42 -23.51
CA ASN A 459 -15.68 -33.98 -24.76
C ASN A 459 -14.16 -34.17 -24.66
N ILE A 460 -13.57 -33.80 -23.52
CA ILE A 460 -12.12 -33.92 -23.27
C ILE A 460 -11.64 -35.35 -23.47
N ILE A 461 -12.37 -36.37 -22.97
CA ILE A 461 -11.94 -37.77 -23.13
C ILE A 461 -11.91 -38.21 -24.60
N GLN A 462 -12.83 -37.70 -25.42
CA GLN A 462 -12.87 -38.01 -26.85
C GLN A 462 -11.68 -37.38 -27.55
N GLU A 463 -11.38 -36.12 -27.25
CA GLU A 463 -10.25 -35.42 -27.85
C GLU A 463 -8.90 -35.99 -27.41
N ILE A 464 -8.74 -36.27 -26.11
CA ILE A 464 -7.45 -36.73 -25.56
C ILE A 464 -7.06 -38.12 -26.05
N THR A 465 -8.05 -38.98 -26.35
CA THR A 465 -7.83 -40.32 -26.90
C THR A 465 -7.53 -40.31 -28.39
N MET A 466 -7.80 -39.20 -29.09
CA MET A 466 -7.46 -38.99 -30.50
C MET A 466 -6.08 -38.34 -30.70
N ILE A 467 -5.41 -37.94 -29.61
CA ILE A 467 -4.03 -37.42 -29.65
C ILE A 467 -3.05 -38.57 -29.74
#